data_AF-A0A7Y3K9D8-F1
#
_entry.id   AF-A0A7Y3K9D8-F1
#
_cell.length_a   1.000
_cell.length_b   1.000
_cell.length_c   1.000
_cell.angle_alpha   90.00
_cell.angle_beta   90.00
_cell.angle_gamma   90.00
#
_symmetry.space_group_name_H-M   'P 1'
#
loop_
_entity.id
_entity.type
_entity.pdbx_description
1 polymer ?
#
loop_
_entity_poly.entity_id
_entity_poly.type
_entity_poly.pdbx_seq_one_letter_code
_entity_poly.pdbx_strand_id
1 'polypeptide(L)'
;MMAESVSILEHKGFGVTQRRDNWWIKPLLVFIGLSAFGVYSTWAAWQGHHFLFTDHGAYYLSPFYSPQVQLWFGLHLPFSFAFLILWIPLGFRATCYYYRKTYYRAFFWDPAACAVGEPKHRHYHGERKFPFILQNIHRYFFYLATIVLLFLWYDAVRAFFFKSATGHMYFGVGVGSVV
;
A
#
# COMPACT_ATOMS: atom_id res chain seq x y z
N MET A 1 12.29 32.91 -21.83
CA MET A 1 12.79 32.90 -20.43
C MET A 1 12.51 31.60 -19.67
N MET A 2 11.32 30.96 -19.73
CA MET A 2 11.13 29.67 -19.01
C MET A 2 11.89 28.48 -19.61
N ALA A 3 11.94 28.37 -20.95
CA ALA A 3 12.64 27.27 -21.63
C ALA A 3 14.16 27.22 -21.33
N GLU A 4 14.77 28.38 -21.10
CA GLU A 4 16.20 28.54 -20.83
C GLU A 4 16.57 28.12 -19.39
N SER A 5 15.65 28.31 -18.44
CA SER A 5 15.84 27.85 -17.05
C SER A 5 15.75 26.33 -16.90
N VAL A 6 14.95 25.68 -17.75
CA VAL A 6 14.82 24.21 -17.77
C VAL A 6 16.08 23.58 -18.37
N SER A 7 16.60 24.13 -19.48
CA SER A 7 17.81 23.62 -20.14
C SER A 7 19.08 23.76 -19.27
N ILE A 8 19.19 24.80 -18.44
CA ILE A 8 20.33 24.97 -17.51
C ILE A 8 20.34 23.93 -16.39
N LEU A 9 19.17 23.46 -15.95
CA LEU A 9 19.08 22.38 -14.94
C LEU A 9 19.35 21.01 -15.58
N GLU A 10 18.90 20.80 -16.81
CA GLU A 10 19.12 19.58 -17.59
C GLU A 10 20.60 19.32 -17.90
N HIS A 11 21.42 20.38 -17.96
CA HIS A 11 22.87 20.30 -18.21
C HIS A 11 23.73 20.12 -16.95
N LYS A 12 23.15 20.17 -15.74
CA LYS A 12 23.88 20.01 -14.49
C LYS A 12 23.83 18.55 -14.03
N GLY A 13 24.98 17.99 -13.65
CA GLY A 13 25.09 16.59 -13.21
C GLY A 13 24.18 16.22 -12.03
N PHE A 14 24.01 14.92 -11.80
CA PHE A 14 23.16 14.37 -10.74
C PHE A 14 23.44 15.02 -9.36
N GLY A 15 22.39 15.49 -8.68
CA GLY A 15 22.48 16.05 -7.34
C GLY A 15 22.95 17.51 -7.26
N VAL A 16 23.30 18.14 -8.39
CA VAL A 16 23.57 19.58 -8.42
C VAL A 16 22.27 20.33 -8.19
N THR A 17 22.23 21.23 -7.21
CA THR A 17 21.01 21.96 -6.86
C THR A 17 21.27 23.44 -6.61
N GLN A 18 20.25 24.26 -6.85
CA GLN A 18 20.22 25.67 -6.44
C GLN A 18 19.57 25.86 -5.05
N ARG A 19 19.09 24.78 -4.43
CA ARG A 19 18.48 24.80 -3.10
C ARG A 19 19.51 24.82 -1.99
N ARG A 20 19.16 25.53 -0.90
CA ARG A 20 19.91 25.55 0.36
C ARG A 20 19.28 24.68 1.46
N ASP A 21 18.07 24.18 1.25
CA ASP A 21 17.37 23.25 2.15
C ASP A 21 17.83 21.80 1.95
N ASN A 22 17.64 20.98 2.99
CA ASN A 22 17.90 19.54 2.96
C ASN A 22 16.82 18.79 2.15
N TRP A 23 16.81 19.03 0.85
CA TRP A 23 15.84 18.51 -0.12
C TRP A 23 15.75 16.98 -0.13
N TRP A 24 16.84 16.30 0.23
CA TRP A 24 16.95 14.84 0.25
C TRP A 24 16.25 14.18 1.45
N ILE A 25 15.93 14.93 2.52
CA ILE A 25 15.28 14.35 3.73
C ILE A 25 13.90 13.80 3.40
N LYS A 26 13.10 14.54 2.62
CA LYS A 26 11.73 14.12 2.27
C LYS A 26 11.70 12.78 1.52
N PRO A 27 12.43 12.59 0.39
CA PRO A 27 12.46 11.30 -0.29
C PRO A 27 13.08 10.19 0.57
N LEU A 28 14.08 10.50 1.42
CA LEU A 28 14.71 9.52 2.30
C LEU A 28 13.75 9.01 3.39
N LEU A 29 13.00 9.89 4.05
CA LEU A 29 12.00 9.48 5.04
C LEU A 29 10.91 8.61 4.42
N VAL A 30 10.48 8.94 3.20
CA VAL A 30 9.50 8.13 2.45
C VAL A 30 10.10 6.77 2.07
N PHE A 31 11.36 6.73 1.63
CA PHE A 31 12.07 5.48 1.34
C PHE A 31 12.13 4.57 2.57
N ILE A 32 12.53 5.12 3.73
CA ILE A 32 12.62 4.38 4.99
C ILE A 32 11.23 3.89 5.41
N GLY A 33 10.23 4.76 5.40
CA GLY A 33 8.87 4.42 5.81
C GLY A 33 8.25 3.34 4.92
N LEU A 34 8.36 3.46 3.59
CA LEU A 34 7.85 2.46 2.65
C LEU A 34 8.61 1.14 2.75
N SER A 35 9.93 1.17 2.93
CA SER A 35 10.75 -0.04 3.08
C SER A 35 10.45 -0.75 4.40
N ALA A 36 10.39 -0.02 5.51
CA ALA A 36 10.03 -0.56 6.82
C ALA A 36 8.62 -1.16 6.79
N PHE A 37 7.66 -0.46 6.19
CA PHE A 37 6.31 -0.99 6.00
C PHE A 37 6.30 -2.26 5.15
N GLY A 38 7.03 -2.30 4.03
CA GLY A 38 7.10 -3.48 3.16
C GLY A 38 7.71 -4.70 3.85
N VAL A 39 8.80 -4.51 4.61
CA VAL A 39 9.43 -5.57 5.42
C VAL A 39 8.45 -6.05 6.50
N TYR A 40 7.85 -5.13 7.25
CA TYR A 40 6.88 -5.46 8.31
C TYR A 40 5.66 -6.20 7.75
N SER A 41 5.08 -5.72 6.65
CA SER A 41 3.90 -6.34 6.04
C SER A 41 4.21 -7.74 5.50
N THR A 42 5.41 -7.95 4.96
CA THR A 42 5.86 -9.27 4.50
C THR A 42 6.05 -10.23 5.67
N TRP A 43 6.65 -9.75 6.77
CA TRP A 43 6.79 -10.52 7.99
C TRP A 43 5.43 -10.87 8.62
N ALA A 44 4.52 -9.90 8.73
CA ALA A 44 3.18 -10.11 9.26
C ALA A 44 2.33 -11.05 8.38
N ALA A 45 2.49 -10.97 7.05
CA ALA A 45 1.88 -11.91 6.13
C ALA A 45 2.46 -13.32 6.32
N TRP A 46 3.76 -13.47 6.57
CA TRP A 46 4.39 -14.77 6.80
C TRP A 46 3.99 -15.43 8.12
N GLN A 47 3.75 -14.64 9.16
CA GLN A 47 3.51 -15.14 10.52
C GLN A 47 2.36 -16.16 10.58
N GLY A 48 1.28 -15.97 9.80
CA GLY A 48 0.21 -16.97 9.63
C GLY A 48 -0.54 -17.40 10.91
N HIS A 49 -0.27 -16.78 12.05
CA HIS A 49 -0.70 -17.19 13.39
C HIS A 49 -1.41 -16.05 14.13
N HIS A 50 -2.30 -16.37 15.08
CA HIS A 50 -3.05 -15.43 15.92
C HIS A 50 -3.90 -14.38 15.16
N PHE A 51 -4.42 -14.74 13.98
CA PHE A 51 -5.21 -13.83 13.14
C PHE A 51 -6.69 -13.70 13.56
N LEU A 52 -7.17 -14.64 14.39
CA LEU A 52 -8.54 -14.72 14.89
C LEU A 52 -8.50 -14.70 16.42
N PHE A 53 -9.19 -13.73 17.02
CA PHE A 53 -9.39 -13.65 18.46
C PHE A 53 -10.88 -13.85 18.76
N THR A 54 -11.20 -14.93 19.46
CA THR A 54 -12.57 -15.32 19.80
C THR A 54 -12.88 -15.31 21.30
N ASP A 55 -11.96 -14.85 22.13
CA ASP A 55 -12.17 -14.86 23.58
C ASP A 55 -13.28 -13.88 23.98
N HIS A 56 -14.00 -14.24 25.04
CA HIS A 56 -15.13 -13.49 25.60
C HIS A 56 -16.29 -13.23 24.61
N GLY A 57 -16.46 -14.07 23.59
CA GLY A 57 -17.54 -13.95 22.61
C GLY A 57 -17.31 -12.86 21.58
N ALA A 58 -16.14 -12.22 21.57
CA ALA A 58 -15.72 -11.31 20.52
C ALA A 58 -15.37 -12.08 19.24
N TYR A 59 -15.46 -11.43 18.09
CA TYR A 59 -14.96 -11.99 16.84
C TYR A 59 -14.08 -10.94 16.15
N TYR A 60 -12.81 -10.90 16.52
CA TYR A 60 -11.84 -10.04 15.84
C TYR A 60 -11.05 -10.85 14.83
N LEU A 61 -11.20 -10.46 13.58
CA LEU A 61 -10.41 -10.99 12.48
C LEU A 61 -9.48 -9.89 11.99
N SER A 62 -8.19 -10.20 11.87
CA SER A 62 -7.24 -9.22 11.32
C SER A 62 -7.52 -8.95 9.84
N PRO A 63 -7.44 -7.67 9.39
CA PRO A 63 -7.77 -7.28 8.01
C PRO A 63 -6.96 -8.02 6.93
N PHE A 64 -5.73 -8.43 7.25
CA PHE A 64 -4.86 -9.16 6.33
C PHE A 64 -5.37 -10.55 5.95
N TYR A 65 -6.28 -11.14 6.74
CA TYR A 65 -6.79 -12.49 6.56
C TYR A 65 -8.28 -12.54 6.16
N SER A 66 -8.88 -11.38 5.82
CA SER A 66 -10.27 -11.28 5.36
C SER A 66 -10.34 -11.17 3.83
N PRO A 67 -11.23 -11.92 3.13
CA PRO A 67 -12.17 -12.94 3.62
C PRO A 67 -11.53 -14.29 3.99
N GLN A 68 -12.16 -15.03 4.92
CA GLN A 68 -11.76 -16.40 5.30
C GLN A 68 -12.07 -17.43 4.19
N VAL A 69 -11.43 -17.32 3.03
CA VAL A 69 -11.65 -18.27 1.93
C VAL A 69 -11.26 -19.70 2.30
N GLN A 70 -10.42 -19.91 3.31
CA GLN A 70 -10.09 -21.23 3.82
C GLN A 70 -11.32 -21.92 4.43
N LEU A 71 -12.21 -21.16 5.07
CA LEU A 71 -13.47 -21.65 5.63
C LEU A 71 -14.56 -21.79 4.54
N TRP A 72 -14.56 -20.89 3.56
CA TRP A 72 -15.58 -20.85 2.50
C TRP A 72 -15.32 -21.81 1.33
N PHE A 73 -14.05 -22.03 0.98
CA PHE A 73 -13.62 -22.83 -0.18
C PHE A 73 -12.82 -24.08 0.21
N GLY A 74 -12.59 -24.33 1.50
CA GLY A 74 -11.88 -25.52 2.00
C GLY A 74 -10.40 -25.64 1.58
N LEU A 75 -9.83 -24.56 1.03
CA LEU A 75 -8.53 -24.58 0.39
C LEU A 75 -7.40 -24.44 1.43
N HIS A 76 -6.71 -25.55 1.72
CA HIS A 76 -5.53 -25.56 2.58
C HIS A 76 -4.27 -25.31 1.74
N LEU A 77 -3.85 -24.05 1.66
CA LEU A 77 -2.59 -23.67 1.00
C LEU A 77 -1.41 -23.77 1.99
N PRO A 78 -0.21 -24.17 1.53
CA PRO A 78 0.99 -24.23 2.36
C PRO A 78 1.57 -22.84 2.70
N PHE A 79 1.04 -21.77 2.07
CA PHE A 79 1.45 -20.39 2.29
C PHE A 79 0.34 -19.60 2.95
N SER A 80 0.72 -18.61 3.76
CA SER A 80 -0.24 -17.73 4.44
C SER A 80 -1.17 -17.04 3.44
N PHE A 81 -2.47 -17.14 3.69
CA PHE A 81 -3.51 -16.58 2.84
C PHE A 81 -3.40 -15.05 2.69
N ALA A 82 -2.73 -14.38 3.63
CA ALA A 82 -2.48 -12.95 3.60
C ALA A 82 -1.82 -12.47 2.30
N PHE A 83 -0.92 -13.27 1.69
CA PHE A 83 -0.26 -12.88 0.43
C PHE A 83 -1.22 -12.77 -0.76
N LEU A 84 -2.28 -13.58 -0.80
CA LEU A 84 -3.27 -13.58 -1.89
C LEU A 84 -4.16 -12.34 -1.89
N ILE A 85 -4.34 -11.72 -0.72
CA ILE A 85 -5.15 -10.52 -0.59
C ILE A 85 -4.28 -9.29 -0.59
N LEU A 86 -3.14 -9.31 0.11
CA LEU A 86 -2.28 -8.14 0.32
C LEU A 86 -1.78 -7.49 -0.98
N TRP A 87 -1.53 -8.27 -2.04
CA TRP A 87 -1.09 -7.71 -3.32
C TRP A 87 -2.16 -6.83 -3.99
N ILE A 88 -3.45 -7.02 -3.69
CA ILE A 88 -4.56 -6.26 -4.27
C ILE A 88 -4.57 -4.80 -3.76
N PRO A 89 -4.72 -4.50 -2.46
CA PRO A 89 -4.68 -3.13 -1.94
C PRO A 89 -3.29 -2.51 -2.11
N LEU A 90 -2.21 -3.32 -2.03
CA LEU A 90 -0.86 -2.85 -2.32
C LEU A 90 -0.72 -2.43 -3.78
N GLY A 91 -1.22 -3.24 -4.72
CA GLY A 91 -1.23 -2.96 -6.14
C GLY A 91 -2.08 -1.75 -6.50
N PHE A 92 -3.25 -1.60 -5.87
CA PHE A 92 -4.08 -0.40 -6.01
C PHE A 92 -3.34 0.88 -5.59
N ARG A 93 -2.62 0.82 -4.45
CA ARG A 93 -1.82 1.94 -3.96
C ARG A 93 -0.60 2.21 -4.85
N ALA A 94 0.10 1.17 -5.30
CA ALA A 94 1.27 1.30 -6.17
C ALA A 94 0.93 1.82 -7.58
N THR A 95 -0.26 1.50 -8.09
CA THR A 95 -0.74 1.98 -9.41
C THR A 95 -1.36 3.37 -9.37
N CYS A 96 -1.59 3.95 -8.18
CA CYS A 96 -2.18 5.27 -8.06
C CYS A 96 -1.21 6.37 -8.54
N TYR A 97 -1.72 7.30 -9.36
CA TYR A 97 -0.96 8.44 -9.89
C TYR A 97 -0.30 9.28 -8.78
N TYR A 98 -0.94 9.40 -7.62
CA TYR A 98 -0.36 10.13 -6.48
C TYR A 98 0.86 9.40 -5.89
N TYR A 99 0.76 8.08 -5.71
CA TYR A 99 1.84 7.25 -5.17
C TYR A 99 3.03 7.11 -6.12
N ARG A 100 2.76 7.17 -7.43
CA ARG A 100 3.77 7.30 -8.49
C ARG A 100 4.84 8.31 -8.10
N LYS A 101 4.43 9.55 -7.89
CA LYS A 101 5.34 10.63 -7.56
C LYS A 101 6.23 10.33 -6.35
N THR A 102 5.70 9.67 -5.31
CA THR A 102 6.46 9.34 -4.11
C THR A 102 7.53 8.28 -4.34
N TYR A 103 7.22 7.16 -4.99
CA TYR A 103 8.24 6.10 -5.19
C TYR A 103 9.25 6.45 -6.28
N TYR A 104 8.86 7.21 -7.32
CA TYR A 104 9.82 7.73 -8.30
C TYR A 104 10.85 8.67 -7.64
N ARG A 105 10.42 9.49 -6.68
CA ARG A 105 11.33 10.35 -5.91
C ARG A 105 12.20 9.59 -4.92
N ALA A 106 11.62 8.63 -4.21
CA ALA A 106 12.29 7.91 -3.12
C ALA A 106 13.26 6.81 -3.63
N PHE A 107 12.86 6.05 -4.65
CA PHE A 107 13.63 4.91 -5.17
C PHE A 107 14.39 5.24 -6.45
N PHE A 108 13.78 5.98 -7.39
CA PHE A 108 14.36 6.23 -8.72
C PHE A 108 15.02 7.60 -8.88
N TRP A 109 14.89 8.49 -7.88
CA TRP A 109 15.48 9.83 -7.84
C TRP A 109 15.17 10.70 -9.08
N ASP A 110 13.99 10.51 -9.67
CA ASP A 110 13.61 11.06 -10.99
C ASP A 110 12.34 11.95 -10.93
N PRO A 111 12.49 13.30 -10.86
CA PRO A 111 13.53 14.03 -10.16
C PRO A 111 13.25 14.09 -8.64
N ALA A 112 14.29 13.96 -7.82
CA ALA A 112 14.16 13.92 -6.35
C ALA A 112 13.47 15.16 -5.74
N ALA A 113 13.73 16.36 -6.26
CA ALA A 113 13.04 17.59 -5.90
C ALA A 113 13.10 18.64 -7.04
N CYS A 114 12.25 19.66 -6.97
CA CYS A 114 12.31 20.77 -7.94
C CYS A 114 13.64 21.53 -7.79
N ALA A 115 14.28 21.89 -8.90
CA ALA A 115 15.60 22.55 -8.95
C ALA A 115 16.78 21.70 -8.43
N VAL A 116 16.66 20.37 -8.52
CA VAL A 116 17.77 19.42 -8.35
C VAL A 116 18.00 18.76 -9.71
N GLY A 117 19.26 18.73 -10.17
CA GLY A 117 19.66 18.10 -11.43
C GLY A 117 19.41 16.59 -11.39
N GLU A 118 18.80 16.08 -12.45
CA GLU A 118 18.37 14.69 -12.59
C GLU A 118 19.39 13.84 -13.36
N PRO A 119 19.42 12.52 -13.15
CA PRO A 119 20.23 11.65 -14.01
C PRO A 119 19.70 11.70 -15.45
N LYS A 120 20.60 11.61 -16.45
CA LYS A 120 20.30 11.76 -17.89
C LYS A 120 18.91 11.21 -18.27
N HIS A 121 18.03 12.07 -18.78
CA HIS A 121 16.71 11.68 -19.23
C HIS A 121 16.77 10.59 -20.30
N ARG A 122 16.04 9.49 -20.06
CA ARG A 122 15.68 8.53 -21.10
C ARG A 122 14.49 9.11 -21.86
N HIS A 123 14.48 9.02 -23.20
CA HIS A 123 13.38 9.56 -24.02
C HIS A 123 12.00 9.15 -23.44
N TYR A 124 11.20 10.15 -23.06
CA TYR A 124 9.86 9.93 -22.51
C TYR A 124 8.91 9.50 -23.63
N HIS A 125 8.58 8.22 -23.67
CA HIS A 125 7.70 7.64 -24.70
C HIS A 125 6.20 7.69 -24.33
N GLY A 126 5.81 8.52 -23.37
CA GLY A 126 4.43 8.60 -22.89
C GLY A 126 3.96 7.34 -22.13
N GLU A 127 2.65 7.26 -21.88
CA GLU A 127 2.01 6.20 -21.08
C GLU A 127 1.84 4.86 -21.82
N ARG A 128 2.34 4.75 -23.06
CA ARG A 128 2.21 3.56 -23.91
C ARG A 128 3.32 2.52 -23.74
N LYS A 129 4.36 2.80 -22.94
CA LYS A 129 5.51 1.89 -22.74
C LYS A 129 5.64 1.47 -21.28
N PHE A 130 5.98 0.20 -21.04
CA PHE A 130 6.35 -0.29 -19.72
C PHE A 130 7.49 0.59 -19.14
N PRO A 131 7.38 1.13 -17.91
CA PRO A 131 6.46 0.81 -16.81
C PRO A 131 5.17 1.66 -16.71
N PHE A 132 4.98 2.69 -17.54
CA PHE A 132 3.82 3.61 -17.42
C PHE A 132 2.48 3.00 -17.83
N ILE A 133 2.49 1.87 -18.55
CA ILE A 133 1.29 1.09 -18.85
C ILE A 133 0.60 0.53 -17.59
N LEU A 134 1.35 0.32 -16.50
CA LEU A 134 0.81 -0.13 -15.21
C LEU A 134 -0.19 0.86 -14.60
N GLN A 135 -0.12 2.15 -14.99
CA GLN A 135 -1.05 3.18 -14.52
C GLN A 135 -2.47 2.95 -15.06
N ASN A 136 -2.61 2.38 -16.26
CA ASN A 136 -3.91 2.01 -16.81
C ASN A 136 -4.53 0.82 -16.07
N ILE A 137 -3.72 0.02 -15.36
CA ILE A 137 -4.17 -1.14 -14.58
C ILE A 137 -4.81 -0.70 -13.24
N HIS A 138 -4.61 0.55 -12.81
CA HIS A 138 -5.20 1.10 -11.59
C HIS A 138 -6.71 0.86 -11.52
N ARG A 139 -7.41 1.01 -12.64
CA ARG A 139 -8.85 0.76 -12.75
C ARG A 139 -9.23 -0.69 -12.41
N TYR A 140 -8.45 -1.67 -12.83
CA TYR A 140 -8.72 -3.07 -12.52
C TYR A 140 -8.41 -3.40 -11.06
N PHE A 141 -7.31 -2.86 -10.53
CA PHE A 141 -7.00 -2.97 -9.10
C PHE A 141 -8.05 -2.32 -8.22
N PHE A 142 -8.65 -1.22 -8.65
CA PHE A 142 -9.76 -0.57 -7.95
C PHE A 142 -10.98 -1.51 -7.83
N TYR A 143 -11.35 -2.21 -8.91
CA TYR A 143 -12.44 -3.18 -8.86
C TYR A 143 -12.13 -4.34 -7.90
N LEU A 144 -10.92 -4.91 -7.97
CA LEU A 144 -10.51 -5.98 -7.05
C LEU A 144 -10.46 -5.51 -5.59
N ALA A 145 -9.92 -4.31 -5.33
CA ALA A 145 -9.83 -3.74 -3.99
C ALA A 145 -11.22 -3.43 -3.42
N THR A 146 -12.18 -3.02 -4.26
CA THR A 146 -13.57 -2.79 -3.85
C THR A 146 -14.22 -4.08 -3.36
N ILE A 147 -13.99 -5.21 -4.04
CA ILE A 147 -14.50 -6.52 -3.60
C ILE A 147 -13.95 -6.90 -2.23
N VAL A 148 -12.63 -6.80 -2.04
CA VAL A 148 -11.98 -7.07 -0.74
C VAL A 148 -12.52 -6.13 0.34
N LEU A 149 -12.73 -4.85 0.01
CA LEU A 149 -13.27 -3.86 0.94
C LEU A 149 -14.68 -4.22 1.42
N LEU A 150 -15.54 -4.75 0.55
CA LEU A 150 -16.90 -5.18 0.94
C LEU A 150 -16.84 -6.33 1.95
N PHE A 151 -15.97 -7.32 1.75
CA PHE A 151 -15.77 -8.41 2.71
C PHE A 151 -15.21 -7.88 4.04
N LEU A 152 -14.23 -6.98 3.98
CA LEU A 152 -13.65 -6.38 5.16
C LEU A 152 -14.67 -5.55 5.95
N TRP A 153 -15.56 -4.82 5.26
CA TRP A 153 -16.68 -4.12 5.89
C TRP A 153 -17.65 -5.07 6.57
N TYR A 154 -17.97 -6.20 5.94
CA TYR A 154 -18.81 -7.22 6.55
C TYR A 154 -18.19 -7.79 7.82
N ASP A 155 -16.90 -8.12 7.80
CA ASP A 155 -16.19 -8.63 8.98
C ASP A 155 -16.03 -7.54 10.06
N ALA A 156 -15.84 -6.28 9.68
CA ALA A 156 -15.80 -5.14 10.60
C ALA A 156 -17.15 -4.94 11.30
N VAL A 157 -18.27 -5.05 10.58
CA VAL A 157 -19.61 -4.99 11.19
C VAL A 157 -19.83 -6.16 12.15
N ARG A 158 -19.38 -7.37 11.77
CA ARG A 158 -19.46 -8.55 12.64
C ARG A 158 -18.65 -8.41 13.94
N ALA A 159 -17.56 -7.64 13.92
CA ALA A 159 -16.74 -7.40 15.11
C ALA A 159 -17.48 -6.60 16.21
N PHE A 160 -18.57 -5.89 15.89
CA PHE A 160 -19.39 -5.17 16.87
C PHE A 160 -20.45 -6.05 17.57
N PHE A 161 -20.68 -7.28 17.08
CA PHE A 161 -21.69 -8.18 17.65
C PHE A 161 -21.02 -9.30 18.45
N PHE A 162 -21.12 -9.21 19.77
CA PHE A 162 -20.54 -10.18 20.71
C PHE A 162 -21.55 -11.28 21.03
N LYS A 163 -21.08 -12.52 21.13
CA LYS A 163 -21.87 -13.66 21.58
C LYS A 163 -21.89 -13.72 23.11
N SER A 164 -23.07 -13.65 23.71
CA SER A 164 -23.26 -13.93 25.14
C SER A 164 -23.11 -15.43 25.43
N ALA A 165 -22.84 -15.79 26.69
CA ALA A 165 -22.78 -17.19 27.15
C ALA A 165 -24.09 -17.96 26.91
N THR A 166 -25.21 -17.25 26.76
CA THR A 166 -26.54 -17.79 26.42
C THR A 166 -26.84 -17.85 24.92
N GLY A 167 -25.88 -17.49 24.05
CA GLY A 167 -26.02 -17.52 22.59
C GLY A 167 -26.69 -16.29 21.97
N HIS A 168 -27.20 -15.35 22.77
CA HIS A 168 -27.76 -14.09 22.27
C HIS A 168 -26.64 -13.13 21.82
N MET A 169 -26.82 -12.52 20.65
CA MET A 169 -25.92 -11.49 20.11
C MET A 169 -26.27 -10.15 20.76
N TYR A 170 -25.29 -9.48 21.38
CA TYR A 170 -25.45 -8.13 21.89
C TYR A 170 -24.45 -7.19 21.21
N PHE A 171 -24.85 -5.93 21.06
CA PHE A 171 -23.98 -4.88 20.53
C PHE A 171 -22.96 -4.51 21.61
N GLY A 172 -21.68 -4.58 21.26
CA GLY A 172 -20.59 -4.19 22.12
C GLY A 172 -19.53 -3.43 21.33
N VAL A 173 -18.70 -2.67 22.04
CA VAL A 173 -17.51 -2.05 21.48
C VAL A 173 -16.36 -2.49 22.37
N GLY A 174 -15.45 -3.29 21.83
CA GLY A 174 -14.22 -3.63 22.53
C GLY A 174 -13.03 -2.87 21.95
N VAL A 175 -11.86 -3.03 22.58
CA VAL A 175 -10.62 -2.34 22.15
C VAL A 175 -10.29 -2.64 20.68
N GLY A 176 -10.54 -3.87 20.22
CA GLY A 176 -10.32 -4.27 18.82
C GLY A 176 -11.30 -3.65 17.81
N SER A 177 -12.40 -3.03 18.25
CA SER A 177 -13.33 -2.29 17.39
C SER A 177 -12.98 -0.80 17.29
N VAL A 178 -12.16 -0.29 18.23
CA VAL A 178 -11.74 1.12 18.29
C VAL A 178 -10.42 1.35 17.56
N VAL A 179 -9.56 0.33 17.52
CA VAL A 179 -8.21 0.34 16.91
C VAL A 179 -8.25 -0.06 15.45
#